data_AF-A0A8H6ID12-F1
#
_entry.id   AF-A0A8H6ID12-F1
#
_cell.length_a   1.000
_cell.length_b   1.000
_cell.length_c   1.000
_cell.angle_alpha   90.00
_cell.angle_beta   90.00
_cell.angle_gamma   90.00
#
_symmetry.space_group_name_H-M   'P 1'
#
loop_
_entity.id
_entity.type
_entity.pdbx_description
1 polymer ?
#
loop_
_entity_poly.entity_id
_entity_poly.type
_entity_poly.pdbx_seq_one_letter_code
_entity_poly.pdbx_strand_id
1 'polypeptide(L)'
;MALQPSLSPLVVVGAPNAPHTLDIFRKRLVPSTAAAAKLANAIETVLKPQLGPGGPYEGKVKPWHSASTLVHESALAVLRASPENFWAYSLALFKNQGEYFDIPTSTLSPLQIRANLAALAATVIPAEAVEKVKDLLALKGTPNVKFSRQNGIHVSPTVLWDGLVANEISSGWGQEQWGEFLKAKVQV
;
A
#
# COMPACT_ATOMS: atom_id res chain seq x y z
N MET A 1 -2.61 -5.78 -18.81
CA MET A 1 -2.94 -4.41 -19.25
C MET A 1 -1.70 -3.54 -19.31
N ALA A 2 -1.58 -2.68 -20.33
CA ALA A 2 -0.52 -1.68 -20.36
C ALA A 2 -0.80 -0.57 -19.33
N LEU A 3 0.15 -0.32 -18.43
CA LEU A 3 0.08 0.83 -17.53
C LEU A 3 0.38 2.12 -18.30
N GLN A 4 -0.21 3.24 -17.87
CA GLN A 4 0.20 4.55 -18.38
C GLN A 4 1.71 4.75 -18.17
N PRO A 5 2.43 5.45 -19.07
CA PRO A 5 3.90 5.55 -18.99
C PRO A 5 4.42 6.03 -17.63
N SER A 6 3.69 6.92 -16.95
CA SER A 6 4.04 7.43 -15.62
C SER A 6 3.92 6.40 -14.49
N LEU A 7 3.26 5.26 -14.72
CA LEU A 7 3.17 4.12 -13.81
C LEU A 7 4.03 2.95 -14.26
N SER A 8 4.76 3.06 -15.38
CA SER A 8 5.65 2.00 -15.86
C SER A 8 6.67 1.52 -14.81
N PRO A 9 7.20 2.35 -13.88
CA PRO A 9 8.12 1.84 -12.86
C PRO A 9 7.43 1.01 -11.76
N LEU A 10 6.10 0.87 -11.79
CA LEU A 10 5.37 -0.10 -10.96
C LEU A 10 5.41 -1.52 -11.52
N VAL A 11 5.89 -1.71 -12.76
CA VAL A 11 6.17 -3.04 -13.31
C VAL A 11 7.43 -3.57 -12.64
N VAL A 12 7.25 -4.48 -11.68
CA VAL A 12 8.36 -5.07 -10.91
C VAL A 12 9.08 -6.16 -11.72
N VAL A 13 8.33 -6.95 -12.49
CA VAL A 13 8.86 -8.08 -13.27
C VAL A 13 7.94 -8.37 -14.46
N GLY A 14 8.51 -8.94 -15.54
CA GLY A 14 7.79 -9.30 -16.76
C GLY A 14 7.88 -8.23 -17.85
N ALA A 15 7.51 -8.62 -19.08
CA ALA A 15 7.53 -7.72 -20.22
C ALA A 15 6.21 -6.93 -20.32
N PRO A 16 6.24 -5.63 -20.67
CA PRO A 16 5.01 -4.84 -20.83
C PRO A 16 4.03 -5.35 -21.91
N ASN A 17 4.52 -6.20 -22.81
CA ASN A 17 3.76 -6.84 -23.88
C ASN A 17 3.38 -8.30 -23.56
N ALA A 18 3.52 -8.76 -22.32
CA ALA A 18 3.06 -10.08 -21.92
C ALA A 18 1.53 -10.21 -22.12
N PRO A 19 1.04 -11.37 -22.58
CA PRO A 19 -0.38 -11.58 -22.85
C PRO A 19 -1.23 -11.58 -21.58
N HIS A 20 -0.62 -11.91 -20.43
CA HIS A 20 -1.26 -11.92 -19.12
C HIS A 20 -0.60 -10.93 -18.16
N THR A 21 -1.38 -10.38 -17.24
CA THR A 21 -0.89 -9.47 -16.19
C THR A 21 -1.47 -9.79 -14.83
N LEU A 22 -0.60 -9.72 -13.81
CA LEU A 22 -0.95 -9.87 -12.40
C LEU A 22 -0.71 -8.53 -11.68
N ASP A 23 -1.78 -7.81 -11.36
CA ASP A 23 -1.70 -6.54 -10.64
C ASP A 23 -1.97 -6.75 -9.15
N ILE A 24 -1.02 -6.40 -8.28
CA ILE A 24 -1.15 -6.57 -6.82
C ILE A 24 -1.26 -5.21 -6.15
N PHE A 25 -2.45 -4.89 -5.65
CA PHE A 25 -2.71 -3.68 -4.88
C PHE A 25 -2.45 -3.95 -3.40
N ARG A 26 -1.45 -3.25 -2.83
CA ARG A 26 -1.05 -3.45 -1.44
C ARG A 26 -0.86 -2.12 -0.71
N LYS A 27 -1.51 -2.00 0.44
CA LYS A 27 -1.33 -0.88 1.38
C LYS A 27 -0.15 -1.21 2.29
N ARG A 28 0.86 -0.33 2.33
CA ARG A 28 2.16 -0.57 2.99
C ARG A 28 2.13 -0.65 4.51
N LEU A 29 1.07 -0.15 5.14
CA LEU A 29 0.85 -0.17 6.58
C LEU A 29 -0.47 -0.88 6.88
N VAL A 30 -0.60 -2.18 6.59
CA VAL A 30 -1.87 -2.90 6.82
C VAL A 30 -1.66 -4.35 7.24
N PRO A 31 -2.27 -4.73 8.38
CA PRO A 31 -3.00 -5.96 8.61
C PRO A 31 -4.53 -5.65 8.59
N SER A 32 -5.17 -5.82 7.42
CA SER A 32 -6.59 -5.68 6.98
C SER A 32 -7.53 -4.49 7.44
N THR A 33 -8.13 -3.78 6.44
CA THR A 33 -9.48 -3.08 6.29
C THR A 33 -9.86 -1.75 7.04
N ALA A 34 -10.95 -0.97 6.76
CA ALA A 34 -11.71 -0.46 5.56
C ALA A 34 -12.89 0.57 5.89
N ALA A 35 -13.38 1.42 4.92
CA ALA A 35 -13.61 2.95 4.84
C ALA A 35 -14.86 3.63 5.48
N ALA A 36 -14.79 4.96 5.70
CA ALA A 36 -15.73 5.82 6.43
C ALA A 36 -16.60 6.79 5.59
N ALA A 37 -17.80 7.10 6.11
CA ALA A 37 -18.50 8.42 6.14
C ALA A 37 -19.97 8.25 6.61
N LYS A 38 -20.70 7.23 6.13
CA LYS A 38 -21.92 6.70 6.82
C LYS A 38 -21.59 5.98 8.13
N LEU A 39 -20.31 5.65 8.27
CA LEU A 39 -19.71 4.95 9.40
C LEU A 39 -19.79 5.77 10.70
N ALA A 40 -19.86 7.11 10.69
CA ALA A 40 -19.86 7.88 11.94
C ALA A 40 -21.15 7.65 12.77
N ASN A 41 -22.32 7.68 12.14
CA ASN A 41 -23.58 7.35 12.83
C ASN A 41 -23.64 5.88 13.20
N ALA A 42 -23.20 4.98 12.32
CA ALA A 42 -23.09 3.56 12.64
C ALA A 42 -22.06 3.27 13.76
N ILE A 43 -21.00 4.07 13.87
CA ILE A 43 -20.01 3.99 14.94
C ILE A 43 -20.68 4.32 16.28
N GLU A 44 -21.45 5.40 16.34
CA GLU A 44 -22.13 5.80 17.56
C GLU A 44 -23.25 4.83 17.96
N THR A 45 -24.14 4.49 17.03
CA THR A 45 -25.39 3.80 17.39
C THR A 45 -25.31 2.28 17.33
N VAL A 46 -24.35 1.71 16.59
CA VAL A 46 -24.26 0.27 16.34
C VAL A 46 -22.93 -0.30 16.83
N LEU A 47 -21.80 0.33 16.47
CA LEU A 47 -20.48 -0.24 16.72
C LEU A 47 -19.97 0.04 18.13
N LYS A 48 -20.19 1.21 18.72
CA LYS A 48 -19.78 1.49 20.11
C LYS A 48 -20.39 0.54 21.14
N PRO A 49 -21.70 0.22 21.10
CA PRO A 49 -22.28 -0.80 21.98
C PRO A 49 -21.70 -2.20 21.74
N GLN A 50 -21.24 -2.49 20.53
CA GLN A 50 -20.72 -3.80 20.14
C GLN A 50 -19.21 -3.97 20.37
N LEU A 51 -18.43 -2.89 20.24
CA LEU A 51 -16.96 -2.84 20.25
C LEU A 51 -16.39 -2.14 21.50
N GLY A 52 -17.21 -1.43 22.26
CA GLY A 52 -16.82 -0.78 23.52
C GLY A 52 -16.73 -1.76 24.69
N PRO A 53 -16.33 -1.28 25.88
CA PRO A 53 -16.16 -2.11 27.07
C PRO A 53 -17.40 -2.94 27.40
N GLY A 54 -17.28 -4.27 27.43
CA GLY A 54 -18.36 -5.22 27.68
C GLY A 54 -19.17 -5.63 26.44
N GLY A 55 -18.80 -5.15 25.24
CA GLY A 55 -19.43 -5.52 23.98
C GLY A 55 -18.95 -6.87 23.42
N PRO A 56 -19.77 -7.61 22.64
CA PRO A 56 -19.44 -8.93 22.09
C PRO A 56 -18.20 -8.96 21.17
N TYR A 57 -17.79 -7.81 20.65
CA TYR A 57 -16.68 -7.63 19.73
C TYR A 57 -15.62 -6.66 20.25
N GLU A 58 -15.59 -6.38 21.55
CA GLU A 58 -14.54 -5.61 22.20
C GLU A 58 -13.14 -6.13 21.80
N GLY A 59 -12.30 -5.24 21.26
CA GLY A 59 -10.94 -5.57 20.81
C GLY A 59 -10.84 -6.31 19.46
N LYS A 60 -11.94 -6.61 18.76
CA LYS A 60 -11.93 -7.41 17.51
C LYS A 60 -11.92 -6.59 16.21
N VAL A 61 -12.06 -5.27 16.26
CA VAL A 61 -12.04 -4.38 15.09
C VAL A 61 -10.89 -3.37 15.21
N LYS A 62 -10.07 -3.27 14.16
CA LYS A 62 -8.93 -2.34 14.09
C LYS A 62 -9.27 -1.12 13.22
N PRO A 63 -9.10 0.11 13.70
CA PRO A 63 -9.16 1.28 12.85
C PRO A 63 -7.91 1.43 11.98
N TRP A 64 -8.02 2.35 11.04
CA TRP A 64 -7.04 2.77 10.06
C TRP A 64 -5.69 3.17 10.62
N HIS A 65 -4.64 2.71 9.94
CA HIS A 65 -3.30 3.22 10.17
C HIS A 65 -3.18 4.67 9.69
N SER A 66 -3.13 5.60 10.65
CA SER A 66 -3.08 7.04 10.45
C SER A 66 -1.82 7.47 9.68
N ALA A 67 -0.68 6.85 9.99
CA ALA A 67 0.58 7.05 9.31
C ALA A 67 0.63 6.43 7.90
N SER A 68 -0.35 5.61 7.52
CA SER A 68 -0.38 4.95 6.20
C SER A 68 -0.24 5.94 5.06
N THR A 69 -0.91 7.08 5.11
CA THR A 69 -0.87 8.05 4.02
C THR A 69 0.56 8.56 3.79
N LEU A 70 1.31 8.79 4.86
CA LEU A 70 2.68 9.29 4.82
C LEU A 70 3.65 8.25 4.23
N VAL A 71 3.46 6.97 4.56
CA VAL A 71 4.25 5.88 3.97
C VAL A 71 3.94 5.68 2.47
N HIS A 72 2.72 5.95 2.02
CA HIS A 72 2.41 5.89 0.59
C HIS A 72 2.98 7.10 -0.14
N GLU A 73 2.94 8.27 0.50
CA GLU A 73 3.53 9.50 0.00
C GLU A 73 5.04 9.33 -0.24
N SER A 74 5.78 8.79 0.73
CA SER A 74 7.23 8.59 0.57
C SER A 74 7.60 7.64 -0.55
N ALA A 75 6.84 6.57 -0.73
CA ALA A 75 7.11 5.64 -1.81
C ALA A 75 6.74 6.21 -3.18
N LEU A 76 5.72 7.06 -3.28
CA LEU A 76 5.44 7.81 -4.51
C LEU A 76 6.51 8.88 -4.78
N ALA A 77 7.08 9.48 -3.73
CA ALA A 77 8.20 10.40 -3.85
C ALA A 77 9.43 9.67 -4.40
N VAL A 78 9.77 8.50 -3.86
CA VAL A 78 10.87 7.67 -4.39
C VAL A 78 10.59 7.20 -5.82
N LEU A 79 9.37 6.76 -6.14
CA LEU A 79 8.98 6.38 -7.50
C LEU A 79 9.25 7.49 -8.53
N ARG A 80 9.03 8.75 -8.15
CA ARG A 80 9.26 9.93 -9.03
C ARG A 80 10.71 10.40 -9.04
N ALA A 81 11.44 10.19 -7.95
CA ALA A 81 12.81 10.66 -7.80
C ALA A 81 13.84 9.67 -8.32
N SER A 82 13.64 8.38 -8.03
CA SER A 82 14.55 7.26 -8.30
C SER A 82 13.72 6.00 -8.61
N PRO A 83 13.07 5.94 -9.79
CA PRO A 83 12.18 4.85 -10.19
C PRO A 83 12.86 3.48 -10.15
N GLU A 84 14.14 3.41 -10.49
CA GLU A 84 14.97 2.20 -10.48
C GLU A 84 15.15 1.59 -9.08
N ASN A 85 15.10 2.41 -8.03
CA ASN A 85 15.24 1.97 -6.64
C ASN A 85 13.89 1.85 -5.91
N PHE A 86 12.77 2.07 -6.60
CA PHE A 86 11.44 2.01 -6.00
C PHE A 86 11.14 0.67 -5.32
N TRP A 87 11.52 -0.44 -5.95
CA TRP A 87 11.30 -1.77 -5.39
C TRP A 87 12.16 -2.02 -4.16
N ALA A 88 13.45 -1.68 -4.23
CA ALA A 88 14.35 -1.79 -3.10
C ALA A 88 13.86 -0.95 -1.90
N TYR A 89 13.37 0.26 -2.13
CA TYR A 89 12.78 1.09 -1.09
C TYR A 89 11.46 0.49 -0.54
N SER A 90 10.63 -0.10 -1.40
CA SER A 90 9.43 -0.80 -0.96
C SER A 90 9.75 -1.98 -0.02
N LEU A 91 10.81 -2.74 -0.31
CA LEU A 91 11.30 -3.80 0.57
C LEU A 91 11.82 -3.23 1.91
N ALA A 92 12.55 -2.11 1.87
CA ALA A 92 13.01 -1.42 3.08
C ALA A 92 11.83 -0.93 3.94
N LEU A 93 10.76 -0.41 3.33
CA LEU A 93 9.54 -0.05 4.04
C LEU A 93 8.87 -1.25 4.69
N PHE A 94 8.78 -2.39 4.00
CA PHE A 94 8.21 -3.60 4.59
C PHE A 94 9.04 -4.14 5.76
N LYS A 95 10.37 -4.07 5.65
CA LYS A 95 11.30 -4.49 6.72
C LYS A 95 11.16 -3.61 7.97
N ASN A 96 10.94 -2.30 7.80
CA ASN A 96 10.86 -1.33 8.89
C ASN A 96 9.42 -0.89 9.22
N GLN A 97 8.40 -1.56 8.69
CA GLN A 97 6.99 -1.13 8.81
C GLN A 97 6.52 -0.99 10.26
N GLY A 98 7.12 -1.74 11.19
CA GLY A 98 6.82 -1.70 12.62
C GLY A 98 6.97 -0.29 13.21
N GLU A 99 7.97 0.47 12.76
CA GLU A 99 8.25 1.84 13.20
C GLU A 99 7.18 2.85 12.75
N TYR A 100 6.38 2.47 11.77
CA TYR A 100 5.37 3.33 11.16
C TYR A 100 3.94 2.87 11.49
N PHE A 101 3.77 1.91 12.41
CA PHE A 101 2.46 1.58 12.97
C PHE A 101 1.94 2.72 13.87
N ASP A 102 0.65 2.65 14.22
CA ASP A 102 -0.01 3.74 14.96
C ASP A 102 0.60 3.99 16.34
N ILE A 103 1.04 2.94 17.04
CA ILE A 103 1.62 3.10 18.38
C ILE A 103 2.94 3.88 18.31
N PRO A 104 3.96 3.49 17.51
CA PRO A 104 5.21 4.26 17.43
C PRO A 104 5.06 5.66 16.84
N THR A 105 4.06 5.88 15.98
CA THR A 105 3.82 7.18 15.34
C THR A 105 2.87 8.09 16.10
N SER A 106 2.23 7.60 17.17
CA SER A 106 1.19 8.32 17.92
C SER A 106 1.64 9.67 18.49
N THR A 107 2.93 9.84 18.77
CA THR A 107 3.52 11.07 19.31
C THR A 107 4.32 11.87 18.28
N LEU A 108 4.39 11.39 17.03
CA LEU A 108 5.16 12.04 15.97
C LEU A 108 4.27 12.94 15.12
N SER A 109 4.77 14.13 14.81
CA SER A 109 4.16 14.98 13.79
C SER A 109 4.35 14.40 12.39
N PRO A 110 3.47 14.72 11.42
CA PRO A 110 3.66 14.31 10.03
C PRO A 110 5.02 14.71 9.43
N LEU A 111 5.58 15.84 9.86
CA LEU A 111 6.90 16.30 9.41
C LEU A 111 8.01 15.40 9.93
N GLN A 112 7.94 14.98 11.20
CA GLN A 112 8.90 14.03 11.77
C GLN A 112 8.81 12.67 11.08
N ILE A 113 7.59 12.18 10.81
CA ILE A 113 7.40 10.92 10.09
C ILE A 113 7.98 11.01 8.66
N ARG A 114 7.76 12.11 7.94
CA ARG A 114 8.35 12.33 6.60
C ARG A 114 9.87 12.40 6.65
N ALA A 115 10.44 13.05 7.67
CA ALA A 115 11.89 13.09 7.86
C ALA A 115 12.46 11.68 8.07
N ASN A 116 11.81 10.85 8.91
CA ASN A 116 12.19 9.46 9.12
C ASN A 116 12.09 8.64 7.83
N LEU A 117 11.02 8.83 7.04
CA LEU A 117 10.83 8.14 5.76
C LEU A 117 11.86 8.56 4.70
N ALA A 118 12.27 9.83 4.70
CA ALA A 118 13.34 10.34 3.84
C ALA A 118 14.70 9.78 4.27
N ALA A 119 14.95 9.67 5.58
CA ALA A 119 16.16 9.04 6.11
C ALA A 119 16.23 7.56 5.71
N LEU A 120 15.12 6.83 5.80
CA LEU A 120 15.04 5.45 5.31
C LEU A 120 15.29 5.37 3.80
N ALA A 121 14.75 6.31 3.02
CA ALA A 121 14.97 6.35 1.57
C ALA A 121 16.46 6.54 1.23
N ALA A 122 17.16 7.40 1.96
CA ALA A 122 18.59 7.66 1.78
C ALA A 122 19.48 6.43 2.02
N THR A 123 18.98 5.38 2.66
CA THR A 123 19.72 4.11 2.81
C THR A 123 19.69 3.25 1.54
N VAL A 124 18.83 3.58 0.58
CA VAL A 124 18.55 2.74 -0.60
C VAL A 124 18.76 3.49 -1.92
N ILE A 125 18.54 4.81 -1.93
CA ILE A 125 18.62 5.62 -3.15
C ILE A 125 19.92 6.45 -3.19
N PRO A 126 20.40 6.84 -4.40
CA PRO A 126 21.56 7.72 -4.54
C PRO A 126 21.37 9.08 -3.85
N ALA A 127 22.46 9.68 -3.39
CA ALA A 127 22.44 10.92 -2.61
C ALA A 127 21.76 12.08 -3.37
N GLU A 128 21.96 12.16 -4.68
CA GLU A 128 21.35 13.14 -5.58
C GLU A 128 19.81 13.02 -5.66
N ALA A 129 19.26 11.82 -5.43
CA ALA A 129 17.83 11.58 -5.44
C ALA A 129 17.15 11.92 -4.10
N VAL A 130 17.90 11.95 -3.01
CA VAL A 130 17.38 12.20 -1.65
C VAL A 130 16.77 13.59 -1.52
N GLU A 131 17.43 14.62 -2.06
CA GLU A 131 16.90 15.99 -2.00
C GLU A 131 15.61 16.13 -2.80
N LYS A 132 15.52 15.47 -3.96
CA LYS A 132 14.29 15.41 -4.75
C LYS A 132 13.17 14.69 -4.00
N VAL A 133 13.46 13.64 -3.23
CA VAL A 133 12.47 12.97 -2.37
C VAL A 133 11.99 13.89 -1.26
N LYS A 134 12.89 14.61 -0.57
CA LYS A 134 12.52 15.58 0.48
C LYS A 134 11.62 16.68 -0.07
N ASP A 135 11.95 17.22 -1.25
CA ASP A 135 11.15 18.23 -1.94
C ASP A 135 9.75 17.72 -2.31
N LEU A 136 9.64 16.47 -2.76
CA LEU A 136 8.37 15.84 -3.09
C LEU A 136 7.51 15.56 -1.85
N LEU A 137 8.15 15.27 -0.71
CA LEU A 137 7.51 15.08 0.60
C LEU A 137 7.09 16.41 1.26
N ALA A 138 7.58 17.55 0.78
CA ALA A 138 7.16 18.88 1.26
C ALA A 138 5.74 19.30 0.80
N LEU A 139 4.90 18.35 0.35
CA LEU A 139 3.48 18.53 0.03
C LEU A 139 3.18 19.50 -1.13
N LYS A 140 3.91 19.43 -2.24
CA LYS A 140 3.62 20.24 -3.44
C LYS A 140 2.49 19.68 -4.34
N GLY A 141 1.76 18.63 -3.93
CA GLY A 141 0.65 18.08 -4.73
C GLY A 141 -0.15 16.96 -4.08
N THR A 142 -1.25 16.56 -4.74
CA THR A 142 -2.16 15.51 -4.26
C THR A 142 -1.68 14.11 -4.71
N PRO A 143 -1.58 13.11 -3.80
CA PRO A 143 -1.22 11.75 -4.18
C PRO A 143 -2.28 11.13 -5.10
N ASN A 144 -1.84 10.59 -6.24
CA ASN A 144 -2.74 10.06 -7.26
C ASN A 144 -3.14 8.61 -6.95
N VAL A 145 -4.29 8.45 -6.29
CA VAL A 145 -4.92 7.14 -5.98
C VAL A 145 -5.99 6.75 -7.00
N LYS A 146 -6.04 7.42 -8.16
CA LYS A 146 -7.11 7.28 -9.16
C LYS A 146 -7.21 5.84 -9.69
N PHE A 147 -6.09 5.20 -9.98
CA PHE A 147 -6.06 3.85 -10.54
C PHE A 147 -6.70 2.83 -9.61
N SER A 148 -6.35 2.83 -8.32
CA SER A 148 -6.95 1.94 -7.33
C SER A 148 -8.43 2.24 -7.09
N ARG A 149 -8.82 3.53 -7.05
CA ARG A 149 -10.23 3.92 -6.89
C ARG A 149 -11.10 3.53 -8.07
N GLN A 150 -10.60 3.71 -9.29
CA GLN A 150 -11.31 3.36 -10.52
C GLN A 150 -11.57 1.85 -10.61
N ASN A 151 -10.65 1.03 -10.11
CA ASN A 151 -10.79 -0.44 -10.05
C ASN A 151 -11.54 -0.93 -8.80
N GLY A 152 -12.12 -0.03 -7.98
CA GLY A 152 -12.90 -0.42 -6.81
C GLY A 152 -12.10 -1.08 -5.68
N ILE A 153 -10.78 -0.90 -5.64
CA ILE A 153 -9.91 -1.59 -4.69
C ILE A 153 -10.16 -1.04 -3.28
N HIS A 154 -10.61 -1.92 -2.38
CA HIS A 154 -11.02 -1.56 -1.02
C HIS A 154 -10.20 -2.27 0.06
N VAL A 155 -9.85 -3.54 -0.17
CA VAL A 155 -9.10 -4.40 0.77
C VAL A 155 -7.66 -4.53 0.28
N SER A 156 -6.74 -4.88 1.18
CA SER A 156 -5.34 -5.11 0.84
C SER A 156 -4.85 -6.42 1.48
N PRO A 157 -4.18 -7.32 0.73
CA PRO A 157 -3.96 -7.19 -0.71
C PRO A 157 -5.25 -7.43 -1.51
N THR A 158 -5.34 -6.82 -2.70
CA THR A 158 -6.26 -7.24 -3.76
C THR A 158 -5.44 -7.51 -4.99
N VAL A 159 -5.67 -8.66 -5.62
CA VAL A 159 -4.93 -9.09 -6.81
C VAL A 159 -5.88 -9.15 -7.98
N LEU A 160 -5.47 -8.61 -9.13
CA LEU A 160 -6.18 -8.72 -10.39
C LEU A 160 -5.38 -9.63 -11.33
N TRP A 161 -6.07 -10.56 -11.99
CA TRP A 161 -5.58 -11.33 -13.12
C TRP A 161 -6.24 -10.82 -14.39
N ASP A 162 -5.46 -10.33 -15.34
CA ASP A 162 -5.94 -9.75 -16.60
C ASP A 162 -7.00 -8.65 -16.41
N GLY A 163 -6.86 -7.88 -15.32
CA GLY A 163 -7.77 -6.80 -14.96
C GLY A 163 -9.02 -7.22 -14.20
N LEU A 164 -9.21 -8.53 -13.95
CA LEU A 164 -10.31 -9.06 -13.16
C LEU A 164 -9.85 -9.41 -11.74
N VAL A 165 -10.64 -9.08 -10.73
CA VAL A 165 -10.32 -9.40 -9.33
C VAL A 165 -10.24 -10.92 -9.13
N ALA A 166 -9.09 -11.41 -8.68
CA ALA A 166 -8.82 -12.81 -8.38
C ALA A 166 -8.96 -13.05 -6.86
N ASN A 167 -10.19 -13.23 -6.40
CA ASN A 167 -10.52 -13.39 -4.97
C ASN A 167 -9.95 -14.67 -4.34
N GLU A 168 -9.57 -15.65 -5.14
CA GLU A 168 -8.92 -16.88 -4.68
C GLU A 168 -7.52 -16.65 -4.10
N ILE A 169 -6.83 -15.58 -4.52
CA ILE A 169 -5.44 -15.30 -4.15
C ILE A 169 -5.38 -14.74 -2.72
N SER A 170 -4.63 -15.41 -1.84
CA SER A 170 -4.42 -15.00 -0.45
C SER A 170 -2.98 -14.54 -0.21
N SER A 171 -2.80 -13.62 0.74
CA SER A 171 -1.46 -13.17 1.18
C SER A 171 -0.60 -14.27 1.79
N GLY A 172 -1.21 -15.40 2.18
CA GLY A 172 -0.50 -16.57 2.71
C GLY A 172 -0.06 -17.58 1.66
N TRP A 173 -0.31 -17.35 0.37
CA TRP A 173 0.08 -18.29 -0.69
C TRP A 173 1.60 -18.46 -0.77
N GLY A 174 2.02 -19.72 -0.80
CA GLY A 174 3.38 -20.16 -1.04
C GLY A 174 3.58 -20.65 -2.47
N GLN A 175 4.73 -21.28 -2.71
CA GLN A 175 5.17 -21.70 -4.05
C GLN A 175 4.16 -22.63 -4.74
N GLU A 176 3.59 -23.57 -4.01
CA GLU A 176 2.65 -24.56 -4.55
C GLU A 176 1.37 -23.90 -5.09
N GLN A 177 0.70 -23.08 -4.27
CA GLN A 177 -0.54 -22.40 -4.68
C GLN A 177 -0.31 -21.46 -5.87
N TRP A 178 0.80 -20.73 -5.87
CA TRP A 178 1.18 -19.88 -7.01
C TRP A 178 1.45 -20.70 -8.28
N GLY A 179 2.14 -21.84 -8.15
CA GLY A 179 2.43 -22.74 -9.27
C GLY A 179 1.17 -23.33 -9.90
N GLU A 180 0.23 -23.80 -9.07
CA GLU A 180 -1.05 -24.32 -9.52
C GLU A 180 -1.90 -23.25 -10.21
N PHE A 181 -2.01 -22.07 -9.61
CA PHE A 181 -2.76 -20.95 -10.17
C PHE A 181 -2.23 -20.54 -11.54
N LEU A 182 -0.92 -20.33 -11.67
CA LEU A 182 -0.31 -19.92 -12.95
C LEU A 182 -0.45 -21.02 -14.00
N LYS A 183 -0.25 -22.29 -13.63
CA LYS A 183 -0.43 -23.42 -14.56
C LYS A 183 -1.87 -23.54 -15.07
N ALA A 184 -2.86 -23.20 -14.25
CA ALA A 184 -4.26 -23.23 -14.64
C ALA A 184 -4.67 -22.01 -15.49
N LYS A 185 -4.16 -20.82 -15.18
CA LYS A 185 -4.63 -19.55 -15.78
C LYS A 185 -3.88 -19.12 -17.04
N VAL A 186 -2.66 -19.61 -17.25
CA VAL A 186 -1.82 -19.30 -18.43
C VAL A 186 -2.10 -20.27 -19.60
N GLN A 187 -3.08 -21.17 -19.46
CA GLN A 187 -3.48 -22.04 -20.57
C GLN A 187 -4.17 -21.21 -21.66
N VAL A 188 -3.63 -21.31 -22.87
CA VAL A 188 -4.06 -20.60 -24.09
C VAL A 188 -5.49 -20.95 -24.46
#